data_AF-A0A1I4SMA5-F1
#
_entry.id   AF-A0A1I4SMA5-F1
#
_cell.length_a   1.000
_cell.length_b   1.000
_cell.length_c   1.000
_cell.angle_alpha   90.00
_cell.angle_beta   90.00
_cell.angle_gamma   90.00
#
_symmetry.space_group_name_H-M   'P 1'
#
loop_
_entity.id
_entity.type
_entity.pdbx_description
1 polymer ?
#
loop_
_entity_poly.entity_id
_entity_poly.type
_entity_poly.pdbx_seq_one_letter_code
_entity_poly.pdbx_strand_id
1 'polypeptide(L)'
;YETFTAVALIQAEITKNRTVWGLLGLPEQANNHPILLTGNHSGLKDRKCTDDPLLHTNMANVQDDDVAFDQGGANSLFLRAAANMGVAYLASDSSQQGQNIEQYITQYDDGRETNLLMLPRWPTNVFVNVINPDQLVDEYNYMFHDRFVNAGQDPCTIPGAICTPRSYAEILAAEADNAVRHMLSFNEWPHFFHQSNAANYANGNTLIFDWLNAVFSAYERLLNLPVLNLPYWQIGNKTKNKLDAKSAIIQAQWDRTTNQVTISANKTLYLEVTGIAGGNLYGGQRISVITVTTTPTVYTVNRALAQ
;
A
#
# COMPACT_ATOMS: atom_id res chain seq x y z
N TYR A 1 -12.43 7.65 18.60
CA TYR A 1 -11.92 8.81 17.86
C TYR A 1 -13.05 9.83 17.74
N GLU A 2 -12.74 11.12 17.63
CA GLU A 2 -13.77 12.13 17.36
C GLU A 2 -14.40 11.86 15.99
N THR A 3 -15.74 11.81 15.92
CA THR A 3 -16.45 11.65 14.64
C THR A 3 -16.62 13.02 13.99
N PHE A 4 -15.93 13.24 12.87
CA PHE A 4 -16.09 14.48 12.11
C PHE A 4 -17.35 14.43 11.25
N THR A 5 -18.28 15.34 11.53
CA THR A 5 -19.60 15.40 10.88
C THR A 5 -19.69 16.45 9.77
N ALA A 6 -18.59 17.16 9.47
CA ALA A 6 -18.55 18.20 8.46
C ALA A 6 -17.21 18.24 7.72
N VAL A 7 -17.25 18.59 6.43
CA VAL A 7 -16.07 18.75 5.56
C VAL A 7 -15.02 19.67 6.21
N ALA A 8 -15.44 20.80 6.79
CA ALA A 8 -14.55 21.78 7.40
C ALA A 8 -13.73 21.21 8.58
N LEU A 9 -14.31 20.29 9.38
CA LEU A 9 -13.61 19.67 10.51
C LEU A 9 -12.53 18.70 10.01
N ILE A 10 -12.82 17.93 8.96
CA ILE A 10 -11.86 17.02 8.33
C ILE A 10 -10.71 17.81 7.69
N GLN A 11 -11.03 18.91 7.00
CA GLN A 11 -10.03 19.82 6.42
C GLN A 11 -9.14 20.45 7.50
N ALA A 12 -9.72 20.82 8.66
CA ALA A 12 -8.97 21.36 9.77
C ALA A 12 -7.97 20.34 10.33
N GLU A 13 -8.34 19.06 10.44
CA GLU A 13 -7.42 18.01 10.88
C GLU A 13 -6.28 17.78 9.88
N ILE A 14 -6.56 17.74 8.58
CA ILE A 14 -5.52 17.66 7.53
C ILE A 14 -4.58 18.88 7.61
N THR A 15 -5.14 20.08 7.78
CA THR A 15 -4.38 21.33 7.88
C THR A 15 -3.50 21.36 9.11
N LYS A 16 -4.03 20.93 10.26
CA LYS A 16 -3.29 20.83 11.53
C LYS A 16 -2.10 19.90 11.39
N ASN A 17 -2.28 18.71 10.81
CA ASN A 17 -1.19 17.77 10.60
C ASN A 17 -0.09 18.33 9.68
N ARG A 18 -0.47 18.98 8.56
CA ARG A 18 0.48 19.65 7.66
C ARG A 18 1.20 20.83 8.32
N THR A 19 0.53 21.54 9.21
CA THR A 19 1.13 22.64 9.98
C THR A 19 2.20 22.10 10.92
N VAL A 20 1.91 21.03 11.66
CA VAL A 20 2.90 20.35 12.53
C VAL A 20 4.08 19.85 11.71
N TRP A 21 3.85 19.26 10.53
CA TRP A 21 4.92 18.84 9.62
C TRP A 21 5.88 19.98 9.28
N GLY A 22 5.34 21.16 8.93
CA GLY A 22 6.13 22.35 8.64
C GLY A 22 6.88 22.90 9.86
N LEU A 23 6.22 22.97 11.02
CA LEU A 23 6.81 23.45 12.27
C LEU A 23 8.00 22.57 12.73
N LEU A 24 7.90 21.26 12.52
CA LEU A 24 8.95 20.31 12.86
C LEU A 24 10.04 20.20 11.78
N GLY A 25 9.87 20.86 10.63
CA GLY A 25 10.83 20.79 9.52
C GLY A 25 10.97 19.38 8.94
N LEU A 26 9.90 18.57 8.97
CA LEU A 26 9.95 17.21 8.43
C LEU A 26 10.18 17.24 6.90
N PRO A 27 10.98 16.30 6.35
CA PRO A 27 11.45 16.36 4.97
C PRO A 27 10.31 16.16 3.96
N GLU A 28 10.58 16.51 2.70
CA GLU A 28 9.72 16.23 1.54
C GLU A 28 8.26 16.69 1.67
N GLN A 29 7.99 17.74 2.45
CA GLN A 29 6.63 18.22 2.72
C GLN A 29 5.83 18.44 1.42
N ALA A 30 6.38 19.19 0.47
CA ALA A 30 5.72 19.49 -0.80
C ALA A 30 5.39 18.23 -1.61
N ASN A 31 6.28 17.22 -1.60
CA ASN A 31 6.07 15.96 -2.31
C ASN A 31 4.99 15.09 -1.64
N ASN A 32 4.83 15.20 -0.32
CA ASN A 32 3.86 14.44 0.46
C ASN A 32 2.50 15.13 0.60
N HIS A 33 2.36 16.41 0.18
CA HIS A 33 1.05 17.09 0.16
C HIS A 33 -0.06 16.31 -0.55
N PRO A 34 0.18 15.64 -1.70
CA PRO A 34 -0.85 14.86 -2.39
C PRO A 34 -1.19 13.54 -1.69
N ILE A 35 -0.45 13.13 -0.66
CA ILE A 35 -0.66 11.88 0.06
C ILE A 35 -1.54 12.09 1.28
N LEU A 36 -2.45 11.14 1.52
CA LEU A 36 -3.12 11.01 2.80
C LEU A 36 -3.12 9.56 3.28
N LEU A 37 -2.68 9.37 4.53
CA LEU A 37 -2.91 8.16 5.32
C LEU A 37 -3.76 8.56 6.52
N THR A 38 -4.98 8.03 6.60
CA THR A 38 -5.87 8.29 7.72
C THR A 38 -5.59 7.34 8.88
N GLY A 39 -5.86 7.82 10.10
CA GLY A 39 -5.84 6.96 11.29
C GLY A 39 -6.80 5.78 11.11
N ASN A 40 -6.30 4.58 11.36
CA ASN A 40 -7.05 3.33 11.22
C ASN A 40 -7.70 3.11 9.82
N HIS A 41 -7.11 3.69 8.76
CA HIS A 41 -7.68 3.69 7.40
C HIS A 41 -9.15 4.14 7.36
N SER A 42 -9.52 5.06 8.26
CA SER A 42 -10.87 5.60 8.37
C SER A 42 -11.31 6.35 7.11
N GLY A 43 -12.62 6.38 6.88
CA GLY A 43 -13.24 7.06 5.75
C GLY A 43 -13.43 6.21 4.49
N LEU A 44 -12.80 5.03 4.41
CA LEU A 44 -12.91 4.10 3.28
C LEU A 44 -13.86 2.92 3.50
N LYS A 45 -14.50 2.82 4.67
CA LYS A 45 -15.60 1.89 4.95
C LYS A 45 -16.51 2.49 6.03
N ASP A 46 -17.76 2.07 6.06
CA ASP A 46 -18.69 2.41 7.14
C ASP A 46 -18.60 1.30 8.16
N ARG A 47 -18.09 1.64 9.34
CA ARG A 47 -17.91 0.67 10.41
C ARG A 47 -19.18 0.40 11.19
N LYS A 48 -20.31 1.08 10.94
CA LYS A 48 -21.58 0.85 11.65
C LYS A 48 -21.48 0.73 13.19
N CYS A 49 -20.50 1.41 13.80
CA CYS A 49 -20.18 1.31 15.24
C CYS A 49 -19.64 -0.06 15.71
N THR A 50 -19.15 -0.93 14.81
CA THR A 50 -18.52 -2.21 15.13
C THR A 50 -17.26 -2.09 15.98
N ASP A 51 -16.70 -0.87 16.07
CA ASP A 51 -15.65 -0.49 17.01
C ASP A 51 -16.12 -0.50 18.49
N ASP A 52 -17.44 -0.58 18.75
CA ASP A 52 -18.05 -0.70 20.07
C ASP A 52 -18.85 -2.00 20.18
N PRO A 53 -18.21 -3.12 20.57
CA PRO A 53 -18.87 -4.42 20.68
C PRO A 53 -20.09 -4.43 21.63
N LEU A 54 -20.18 -3.49 22.56
CA LEU A 54 -21.32 -3.38 23.48
C LEU A 54 -22.60 -2.93 22.76
N LEU A 55 -22.48 -2.31 21.58
CA LEU A 55 -23.61 -1.95 20.73
C LEU A 55 -24.06 -3.12 19.84
N HIS A 56 -23.29 -4.21 19.80
CA HIS A 56 -23.51 -5.36 18.89
C HIS A 56 -23.53 -6.70 19.65
N THR A 57 -24.17 -6.74 20.83
CA THR A 57 -24.16 -7.91 21.75
C THR A 57 -24.69 -9.22 21.16
N ASN A 58 -25.44 -9.15 20.07
CA ASN A 58 -26.07 -10.31 19.42
C ASN A 58 -25.29 -10.81 18.20
N MET A 59 -24.15 -10.19 17.87
CA MET A 59 -23.33 -10.57 16.72
C MET A 59 -22.15 -11.42 17.16
N ALA A 60 -21.95 -12.55 16.47
CA ALA A 60 -20.78 -13.40 16.68
C ALA A 60 -19.49 -12.76 16.12
N ASN A 61 -19.61 -12.04 15.00
CA ASN A 61 -18.58 -11.19 14.44
C ASN A 61 -19.17 -9.81 14.15
N VAL A 62 -18.81 -8.80 14.95
CA VAL A 62 -19.35 -7.45 14.80
C VAL A 62 -18.99 -6.85 13.43
N GLN A 63 -17.83 -7.20 12.87
CA GLN A 63 -17.34 -6.68 11.58
C GLN A 63 -18.22 -7.09 10.39
N ASP A 64 -19.11 -8.08 10.55
CA ASP A 64 -20.06 -8.47 9.51
C ASP A 64 -21.12 -7.37 9.22
N ASP A 65 -21.25 -6.37 10.10
CA ASP A 65 -22.14 -5.21 9.89
C ASP A 65 -21.45 -4.07 9.12
N ASP A 66 -20.12 -4.12 8.92
CA ASP A 66 -19.41 -3.09 8.16
C ASP A 66 -19.92 -3.02 6.71
N VAL A 67 -20.09 -1.80 6.19
CA VAL A 67 -20.33 -1.61 4.75
C VAL A 67 -18.99 -1.38 4.06
N ALA A 68 -18.65 -2.28 3.14
CA ALA A 68 -17.39 -2.24 2.41
C ALA A 68 -17.28 -1.04 1.45
N PHE A 69 -16.04 -0.75 1.04
CA PHE A 69 -15.75 0.36 0.11
C PHE A 69 -16.48 0.22 -1.24
N ASP A 70 -16.55 -1.00 -1.77
CA ASP A 70 -17.21 -1.31 -3.05
C ASP A 70 -18.74 -1.40 -2.94
N GLN A 71 -19.28 -1.29 -1.72
CA GLN A 71 -20.72 -1.36 -1.44
C GLN A 71 -21.32 0.00 -1.01
N GLY A 72 -20.57 1.09 -1.11
CA GLY A 72 -21.04 2.42 -0.73
C GLY A 72 -20.65 2.86 0.68
N GLY A 73 -19.75 2.14 1.36
CA GLY A 73 -19.35 2.45 2.73
C GLY A 73 -18.38 3.62 2.89
N ALA A 74 -17.82 4.20 1.82
CA ALA A 74 -16.90 5.32 1.99
C ALA A 74 -17.63 6.60 2.44
N ASN A 75 -16.95 7.39 3.27
CA ASN A 75 -17.50 8.66 3.75
C ASN A 75 -17.32 9.76 2.70
N SER A 76 -18.42 10.22 2.09
CA SER A 76 -18.39 11.26 1.05
C SER A 76 -17.89 12.63 1.54
N LEU A 77 -18.15 12.99 2.81
CA LEU A 77 -17.61 14.23 3.40
C LEU A 77 -16.08 14.16 3.49
N PHE A 78 -15.55 12.98 3.84
CA PHE A 78 -14.11 12.74 3.90
C PHE A 78 -13.46 12.83 2.52
N LEU A 79 -14.02 12.14 1.51
CA LEU A 79 -13.48 12.18 0.15
C LEU A 79 -13.48 13.61 -0.41
N ARG A 80 -14.58 14.35 -0.21
CA ARG A 80 -14.66 15.77 -0.58
C ARG A 80 -13.66 16.65 0.17
N ALA A 81 -13.44 16.41 1.47
CA ALA A 81 -12.45 17.15 2.24
C ALA A 81 -11.02 16.87 1.74
N ALA A 82 -10.66 15.61 1.50
CA ALA A 82 -9.37 15.22 0.95
C ALA A 82 -9.14 15.88 -0.42
N ALA A 83 -10.14 15.81 -1.30
CA ALA A 83 -10.18 16.48 -2.59
C ALA A 83 -9.90 17.99 -2.49
N ASN A 84 -10.67 18.70 -1.64
CA ASN A 84 -10.49 20.15 -1.42
C ASN A 84 -9.09 20.51 -0.87
N MET A 85 -8.46 19.60 -0.12
CA MET A 85 -7.11 19.79 0.43
C MET A 85 -5.99 19.41 -0.55
N GLY A 86 -6.32 19.11 -1.81
CA GLY A 86 -5.34 18.76 -2.84
C GLY A 86 -4.70 17.39 -2.63
N VAL A 87 -5.33 16.50 -1.86
CA VAL A 87 -4.94 15.08 -1.82
C VAL A 87 -5.20 14.50 -3.21
N ALA A 88 -4.25 13.73 -3.71
CA ALA A 88 -4.37 12.98 -4.96
C ALA A 88 -4.36 11.47 -4.72
N TYR A 89 -3.59 11.01 -3.73
CA TYR A 89 -3.40 9.59 -3.46
C TYR A 89 -3.76 9.27 -1.99
N LEU A 90 -4.61 8.27 -1.81
CA LEU A 90 -5.17 7.88 -0.53
C LEU A 90 -4.75 6.45 -0.20
N ALA A 91 -4.08 6.27 0.94
CA ALA A 91 -3.71 4.95 1.43
C ALA A 91 -4.94 4.11 1.81
N SER A 92 -4.95 2.85 1.39
CA SER A 92 -5.97 1.85 1.74
C SER A 92 -5.36 0.59 2.34
N ASP A 93 -6.20 -0.20 3.01
CA ASP A 93 -5.80 -1.47 3.63
C ASP A 93 -6.20 -2.64 2.73
N SER A 94 -5.22 -3.38 2.23
CA SER A 94 -5.46 -4.48 1.29
C SER A 94 -6.17 -5.69 1.90
N SER A 95 -6.37 -5.75 3.23
CA SER A 95 -7.24 -6.77 3.83
C SER A 95 -8.72 -6.40 3.80
N GLN A 96 -9.06 -5.14 3.51
CA GLN A 96 -10.46 -4.71 3.42
C GLN A 96 -11.01 -4.95 2.02
N GLN A 97 -12.28 -5.35 1.95
CA GLN A 97 -12.98 -5.53 0.69
C GLN A 97 -13.03 -4.22 -0.12
N GLY A 98 -12.69 -4.30 -1.42
CA GLY A 98 -12.68 -3.17 -2.34
C GLY A 98 -11.47 -2.23 -2.17
N GLN A 99 -10.56 -2.51 -1.23
CA GLN A 99 -9.38 -1.69 -0.93
C GLN A 99 -8.04 -2.30 -1.36
N ASN A 100 -8.08 -3.50 -1.94
CA ASN A 100 -6.93 -4.27 -2.42
C ASN A 100 -6.73 -4.14 -3.95
N ILE A 101 -6.96 -2.94 -4.49
CA ILE A 101 -6.83 -2.66 -5.91
C ILE A 101 -6.37 -1.22 -6.15
N GLU A 102 -5.39 -1.05 -7.05
CA GLU A 102 -5.01 0.26 -7.56
C GLU A 102 -6.10 0.78 -8.48
N GLN A 103 -6.76 1.86 -8.10
CA GLN A 103 -7.84 2.45 -8.90
C GLN A 103 -8.00 3.94 -8.63
N TYR A 104 -8.52 4.65 -9.64
CA TYR A 104 -9.17 5.92 -9.38
C TYR A 104 -10.51 5.66 -8.68
N ILE A 105 -10.82 6.42 -7.64
CA ILE A 105 -12.08 6.34 -6.89
C ILE A 105 -13.15 7.06 -7.71
N THR A 106 -13.82 6.35 -8.62
CA THR A 106 -14.82 6.91 -9.54
C THR A 106 -16.26 6.77 -9.03
N GLN A 107 -16.48 5.91 -8.04
CA GLN A 107 -17.80 5.54 -7.54
C GLN A 107 -18.34 6.49 -6.46
N TYR A 108 -17.54 7.46 -6.02
CA TYR A 108 -17.92 8.49 -5.06
C TYR A 108 -17.65 9.87 -5.65
N ASP A 109 -18.64 10.75 -5.63
CA ASP A 109 -18.45 12.15 -6.01
C ASP A 109 -17.69 12.89 -4.90
N ASP A 110 -16.47 13.31 -5.21
CA ASP A 110 -15.61 14.13 -4.35
C ASP A 110 -15.59 15.61 -4.77
N GLY A 111 -16.37 15.98 -5.80
CA GLY A 111 -16.47 17.32 -6.36
C GLY A 111 -15.32 17.75 -7.27
N ARG A 112 -14.40 16.85 -7.66
CA ARG A 112 -13.29 17.15 -8.59
C ARG A 112 -13.52 16.60 -9.98
N GLU A 113 -12.85 17.24 -10.95
CA GLU A 113 -12.74 16.71 -12.32
C GLU A 113 -11.82 15.47 -12.40
N THR A 114 -10.83 15.38 -11.49
CA THR A 114 -9.91 14.24 -11.40
C THR A 114 -10.09 13.56 -10.05
N ASN A 115 -10.47 12.29 -10.11
CA ASN A 115 -10.70 11.45 -8.95
C ASN A 115 -9.43 11.20 -8.14
N LEU A 116 -9.60 11.03 -6.83
CA LEU A 116 -8.58 10.46 -5.94
C LEU A 116 -8.13 9.08 -6.43
N LEU A 117 -6.88 8.73 -6.18
CA LEU A 117 -6.32 7.41 -6.46
C LEU A 117 -6.17 6.63 -5.15
N MET A 118 -6.68 5.41 -5.13
CA MET A 118 -6.51 4.46 -4.03
C MET A 118 -5.15 3.74 -4.13
N LEU A 119 -4.36 3.81 -3.07
CA LEU A 119 -3.06 3.17 -2.93
C LEU A 119 -3.12 2.09 -1.84
N PRO A 120 -3.26 0.81 -2.23
CA PRO A 120 -3.28 -0.27 -1.26
C PRO A 120 -1.94 -0.46 -0.55
N ARG A 121 -2.01 -0.94 0.68
CA ARG A 121 -0.88 -1.30 1.53
C ARG A 121 -1.12 -2.67 2.14
N TRP A 122 -0.07 -3.48 2.20
CA TRP A 122 -0.13 -4.81 2.78
C TRP A 122 -0.09 -4.72 4.32
N PRO A 123 -1.08 -5.29 5.03
CA PRO A 123 -0.93 -5.48 6.46
C PRO A 123 0.18 -6.48 6.75
N THR A 124 0.80 -6.33 7.91
CA THR A 124 1.64 -7.35 8.52
C THR A 124 0.92 -7.90 9.73
N ASN A 125 1.28 -9.11 10.15
CA ASN A 125 0.81 -9.64 11.43
C ASN A 125 1.69 -9.17 12.61
N VAL A 126 2.48 -8.10 12.42
CA VAL A 126 3.16 -7.38 13.51
C VAL A 126 2.18 -6.31 14.02
N PHE A 127 1.33 -6.70 14.97
CA PHE A 127 0.14 -5.93 15.36
C PHE A 127 0.43 -4.53 15.92
N VAL A 128 -0.53 -3.62 15.79
CA VAL A 128 -0.40 -2.18 16.13
C VAL A 128 -0.04 -1.89 17.58
N ASN A 129 -0.29 -2.81 18.50
CA ASN A 129 -0.21 -2.63 19.95
C ASN A 129 0.94 -3.43 20.59
N VAL A 130 1.73 -4.18 19.80
CA VAL A 130 2.82 -5.01 20.33
C VAL A 130 4.18 -4.30 20.24
N ILE A 131 4.98 -4.45 21.29
CA ILE A 131 6.30 -3.80 21.44
C ILE A 131 7.46 -4.79 21.59
N ASN A 132 7.20 -6.10 21.75
CA ASN A 132 8.24 -7.12 21.95
C ASN A 132 7.79 -8.51 21.43
N PRO A 133 8.71 -9.48 21.32
CA PRO A 133 8.42 -10.82 20.79
C PRO A 133 7.33 -11.58 21.55
N ASP A 134 7.32 -11.54 22.88
CA ASP A 134 6.37 -12.29 23.70
C ASP A 134 4.93 -11.82 23.45
N GLN A 135 4.73 -10.50 23.37
CA GLN A 135 3.43 -9.91 23.03
C GLN A 135 2.99 -10.26 21.61
N LEU A 136 3.93 -10.29 20.65
CA LEU A 136 3.60 -10.69 19.29
C LEU A 136 3.17 -12.17 19.24
N VAL A 137 3.88 -13.05 19.93
CA VAL A 137 3.54 -14.48 20.01
C VAL A 137 2.17 -14.69 20.64
N ASP A 138 1.88 -13.99 21.74
CA ASP A 138 0.59 -14.05 22.42
C ASP A 138 -0.56 -13.63 21.50
N GLU A 139 -0.49 -12.41 20.93
CA GLU A 139 -1.56 -11.90 20.08
C GLU A 139 -1.71 -12.68 18.77
N TYR A 140 -0.60 -13.09 18.15
CA TYR A 140 -0.65 -13.90 16.92
C TYR A 140 -1.34 -15.24 17.15
N ASN A 141 -0.97 -15.96 18.21
CA ASN A 141 -1.58 -17.25 18.50
C ASN A 141 -3.02 -17.09 18.97
N TYR A 142 -3.35 -16.02 19.72
CA TYR A 142 -4.75 -15.71 20.02
C TYR A 142 -5.57 -15.48 18.74
N MET A 143 -5.07 -14.65 17.82
CA MET A 143 -5.77 -14.26 16.60
C MET A 143 -5.94 -15.41 15.61
N PHE A 144 -4.97 -16.30 15.48
CA PHE A 144 -4.99 -17.35 14.46
C PHE A 144 -5.28 -18.76 14.98
N HIS A 145 -5.24 -18.97 16.30
CA HIS A 145 -5.46 -20.30 16.91
C HIS A 145 -6.39 -20.23 18.13
N ASP A 146 -5.99 -19.57 19.23
CA ASP A 146 -6.64 -19.76 20.53
C ASP A 146 -8.07 -19.23 20.57
N ARG A 147 -8.40 -18.14 19.85
CA ARG A 147 -9.79 -17.65 19.79
C ARG A 147 -10.76 -18.69 19.23
N PHE A 148 -10.30 -19.54 18.31
CA PHE A 148 -11.12 -20.59 17.70
C PHE A 148 -11.27 -21.78 18.65
N VAL A 149 -10.16 -22.20 19.29
CA VAL A 149 -10.18 -23.24 20.32
C VAL A 149 -11.09 -22.83 21.49
N ASN A 150 -10.98 -21.58 21.95
CA ASN A 150 -11.81 -21.02 23.03
C ASN A 150 -13.30 -20.97 22.65
N ALA A 151 -13.61 -20.82 21.36
CA ALA A 151 -14.97 -20.90 20.82
C ALA A 151 -15.45 -22.35 20.57
N GLY A 152 -14.65 -23.37 20.92
CA GLY A 152 -14.97 -24.78 20.70
C GLY A 152 -14.88 -25.22 19.23
N GLN A 153 -14.14 -24.49 18.40
CA GLN A 153 -13.96 -24.75 16.97
C GLN A 153 -12.61 -25.41 16.70
N ASP A 154 -12.51 -26.17 15.59
CA ASP A 154 -11.24 -26.72 15.12
C ASP A 154 -10.53 -25.72 14.19
N PRO A 155 -9.43 -25.07 14.63
CA PRO A 155 -8.72 -24.09 13.81
C PRO A 155 -8.13 -24.69 12.53
N CYS A 156 -7.88 -26.01 12.45
CA CYS A 156 -7.38 -26.64 11.22
C CYS A 156 -8.39 -26.59 10.06
N THR A 157 -9.66 -26.35 10.34
CA THR A 157 -10.74 -26.33 9.33
C THR A 157 -11.13 -24.92 8.92
N ILE A 158 -10.57 -23.89 9.55
CA ILE A 158 -10.97 -22.50 9.36
C ILE A 158 -9.99 -21.80 8.41
N PRO A 159 -10.46 -21.24 7.27
CA PRO A 159 -9.60 -20.47 6.37
C PRO A 159 -8.89 -19.33 7.10
N GLY A 160 -7.56 -19.26 6.96
CA GLY A 160 -6.72 -18.23 7.58
C GLY A 160 -6.31 -18.49 9.03
N ALA A 161 -6.85 -19.53 9.69
CA ALA A 161 -6.38 -19.98 11.00
C ALA A 161 -5.13 -20.89 10.87
N ILE A 162 -4.48 -21.17 12.01
CA ILE A 162 -3.34 -22.10 12.10
C ILE A 162 -3.71 -23.27 13.01
N CYS A 163 -3.28 -24.48 12.63
CA CYS A 163 -3.58 -25.71 13.38
C CYS A 163 -2.91 -25.80 14.77
N THR A 164 -1.76 -25.15 14.93
CA THR A 164 -0.98 -25.18 16.16
C THR A 164 -0.36 -23.81 16.39
N PRO A 165 -0.16 -23.39 17.66
CA PRO A 165 0.53 -22.15 17.98
C PRO A 165 1.95 -22.12 17.39
N ARG A 166 2.40 -20.93 17.01
CA ARG A 166 3.73 -20.67 16.48
C ARG A 166 4.61 -19.96 17.50
N SER A 167 5.88 -20.35 17.52
CA SER A 167 6.95 -19.59 18.14
C SER A 167 7.23 -18.30 17.37
N TYR A 168 7.97 -17.37 18.00
CA TYR A 168 8.37 -16.12 17.37
C TYR A 168 9.11 -16.33 16.03
N ALA A 169 10.01 -17.32 15.97
CA ALA A 169 10.75 -17.65 14.75
C ALA A 169 9.84 -18.18 13.64
N GLU A 170 8.83 -18.98 13.97
CA GLU A 170 7.85 -19.48 13.00
C GLU A 170 6.91 -18.38 12.49
N ILE A 171 6.56 -17.41 13.36
CA ILE A 171 5.82 -16.21 12.96
C ILE A 171 6.64 -15.41 11.95
N LEU A 172 7.90 -15.09 12.26
CA LEU A 172 8.78 -14.36 11.34
C LEU A 172 8.98 -15.10 10.01
N ALA A 173 9.10 -16.43 10.03
CA ALA A 173 9.22 -17.23 8.81
C ALA A 173 7.96 -17.16 7.95
N ALA A 174 6.77 -17.23 8.56
CA ALA A 174 5.50 -17.12 7.84
C ALA A 174 5.28 -15.71 7.28
N GLU A 175 5.60 -14.68 8.07
CA GLU A 175 5.56 -13.29 7.62
C GLU A 175 6.52 -13.05 6.44
N ALA A 176 7.73 -13.61 6.51
CA ALA A 176 8.71 -13.51 5.44
C ALA A 176 8.25 -14.20 4.15
N ASP A 177 7.64 -15.39 4.23
CA ASP A 177 7.09 -16.08 3.04
C ASP A 177 6.01 -15.21 2.35
N ASN A 178 5.06 -14.68 3.12
CA ASN A 178 4.02 -13.81 2.59
C ASN A 178 4.58 -12.52 1.98
N ALA A 179 5.47 -11.83 2.69
CA ALA A 179 6.07 -10.59 2.21
C ALA A 179 6.86 -10.80 0.92
N VAL A 180 7.65 -11.89 0.82
CA VAL A 180 8.38 -12.21 -0.41
C VAL A 180 7.41 -12.49 -1.56
N ARG A 181 6.29 -13.20 -1.34
CA ARG A 181 5.25 -13.36 -2.38
C ARG A 181 4.69 -12.01 -2.84
N HIS A 182 4.48 -11.07 -1.93
CA HIS A 182 4.04 -9.72 -2.27
C HIS A 182 5.10 -8.97 -3.10
N MET A 183 6.38 -9.05 -2.72
CA MET A 183 7.48 -8.45 -3.49
C MET A 183 7.59 -9.02 -4.90
N LEU A 184 7.23 -10.30 -5.09
CA LEU A 184 7.21 -10.98 -6.38
C LEU A 184 5.92 -10.76 -7.19
N SER A 185 4.94 -10.01 -6.65
CA SER A 185 3.66 -9.76 -7.31
C SER A 185 3.69 -8.59 -8.31
N PHE A 186 4.80 -7.85 -8.40
CA PHE A 186 4.95 -6.61 -9.18
C PHE A 186 4.00 -5.47 -8.76
N ASN A 187 3.42 -5.56 -7.56
CA ASN A 187 2.74 -4.44 -6.92
C ASN A 187 3.76 -3.62 -6.12
N GLU A 188 3.67 -2.30 -6.23
CA GLU A 188 4.54 -1.36 -5.51
C GLU A 188 3.99 -1.04 -4.10
N TRP A 189 3.09 -1.87 -3.59
CA TRP A 189 2.38 -1.61 -2.34
C TRP A 189 3.31 -1.85 -1.16
N PRO A 190 3.44 -0.89 -0.24
CA PRO A 190 4.28 -1.07 0.94
C PRO A 190 3.56 -1.95 1.96
N HIS A 191 4.35 -2.65 2.77
CA HIS A 191 3.87 -3.20 4.05
C HIS A 191 3.74 -2.09 5.08
N PHE A 192 2.82 -2.22 6.04
CA PHE A 192 2.66 -1.25 7.10
C PHE A 192 2.87 -1.78 8.51
N PHE A 193 3.34 -0.86 9.35
CA PHE A 193 3.69 -1.04 10.76
C PHE A 193 3.23 0.18 11.55
N HIS A 194 3.39 0.11 12.87
CA HIS A 194 3.02 1.16 13.80
C HIS A 194 4.19 1.56 14.70
N GLN A 195 4.06 2.73 15.34
CA GLN A 195 5.10 3.30 16.21
C GLN A 195 5.57 2.34 17.32
N SER A 196 4.67 1.51 17.83
CA SER A 196 4.92 0.51 18.87
C SER A 196 5.90 -0.56 18.41
N ASN A 197 5.84 -0.94 17.13
CA ASN A 197 6.69 -1.98 16.57
C ASN A 197 8.16 -1.53 16.44
N ALA A 198 8.40 -0.22 16.52
CA ALA A 198 9.73 0.38 16.58
C ALA A 198 10.29 0.46 18.01
N ALA A 199 9.55 -0.01 19.03
CA ALA A 199 10.05 -0.04 20.40
C ALA A 199 11.29 -0.94 20.50
N ASN A 200 12.32 -0.43 21.16
CA ASN A 200 13.53 -1.19 21.45
C ASN A 200 13.27 -2.14 22.62
N TYR A 201 13.07 -3.42 22.32
CA TYR A 201 12.82 -4.42 23.37
C TYR A 201 14.10 -4.99 23.98
N ALA A 202 15.23 -4.94 23.27
CA ALA A 202 16.57 -5.27 23.78
C ALA A 202 17.67 -4.87 22.79
N ASN A 203 18.75 -4.23 23.26
CA ASN A 203 20.00 -3.99 22.50
C ASN A 203 19.83 -3.31 21.12
N GLY A 204 18.75 -2.54 20.92
CA GLY A 204 18.45 -1.90 19.63
C GLY A 204 17.57 -2.75 18.70
N ASN A 205 17.19 -3.95 19.11
CA ASN A 205 16.25 -4.79 18.36
C ASN A 205 14.85 -4.22 18.44
N THR A 206 14.16 -4.27 17.30
CA THR A 206 12.75 -3.89 17.17
C THR A 206 12.04 -4.97 16.36
N LEU A 207 10.73 -5.11 16.56
CA LEU A 207 9.94 -6.07 15.78
C LEU A 207 10.01 -5.78 14.28
N ILE A 208 10.12 -4.51 13.89
CA ILE A 208 10.30 -4.09 12.50
C ILE A 208 11.62 -4.62 11.93
N PHE A 209 12.74 -4.48 12.67
CA PHE A 209 14.04 -4.96 12.17
C PHE A 209 14.11 -6.48 12.11
N ASP A 210 13.51 -7.18 13.07
CA ASP A 210 13.45 -8.65 13.02
C ASP A 210 12.63 -9.14 11.82
N TRP A 211 11.49 -8.49 11.55
CA TRP A 211 10.69 -8.75 10.35
C TRP A 211 11.47 -8.48 9.07
N LEU A 212 12.13 -7.31 8.96
CA LEU A 212 12.92 -6.96 7.78
C LEU A 212 14.05 -7.97 7.55
N ASN A 213 14.77 -8.37 8.61
CA ASN A 213 15.84 -9.36 8.52
C ASN A 213 15.33 -10.70 8.01
N ALA A 214 14.17 -11.16 8.50
CA ALA A 214 13.56 -12.41 8.04
C ALA A 214 13.14 -12.33 6.56
N VAL A 215 12.52 -11.22 6.14
CA VAL A 215 12.10 -10.97 4.76
C VAL A 215 13.30 -10.94 3.81
N PHE A 216 14.33 -10.16 4.12
CA PHE A 216 15.52 -10.07 3.27
C PHE A 216 16.29 -11.39 3.23
N SER A 217 16.40 -12.09 4.36
CA SER A 217 16.99 -13.44 4.38
C SER A 217 16.23 -14.43 3.49
N ALA A 218 14.92 -14.29 3.35
CA ALA A 218 14.11 -15.10 2.45
C ALA A 218 14.23 -14.67 0.99
N TYR A 219 14.19 -13.36 0.73
CA TYR A 219 14.34 -12.77 -0.59
C TYR A 219 15.69 -13.12 -1.23
N GLU A 220 16.79 -13.00 -0.48
CA GLU A 220 18.17 -13.23 -0.95
C GLU A 220 18.45 -14.70 -1.29
N ARG A 221 17.61 -15.65 -0.83
CA ARG A 221 17.67 -17.05 -1.31
C ARG A 221 17.14 -17.23 -2.72
N LEU A 222 16.33 -16.28 -3.21
CA LEU A 222 15.65 -16.36 -4.49
C LEU A 222 16.24 -15.39 -5.52
N LEU A 223 16.60 -14.18 -5.09
CA LEU A 223 16.99 -13.08 -5.96
C LEU A 223 18.17 -12.30 -5.39
N ASN A 224 19.07 -11.89 -6.28
CA ASN A 224 20.15 -10.93 -5.98
C ASN A 224 19.85 -9.52 -6.52
N LEU A 225 18.58 -9.25 -6.87
CA LEU A 225 18.16 -7.96 -7.40
C LEU A 225 18.05 -6.95 -6.25
N PRO A 226 18.61 -5.72 -6.36
CA PRO A 226 18.49 -4.74 -5.29
C PRO A 226 17.03 -4.40 -4.99
N VAL A 227 16.65 -4.31 -3.72
CA VAL A 227 15.31 -3.85 -3.34
C VAL A 227 15.31 -2.34 -3.21
N LEU A 228 14.38 -1.68 -3.90
CA LEU A 228 14.22 -0.22 -3.85
C LEU A 228 13.16 0.14 -2.81
N ASN A 229 13.53 0.97 -1.83
CA ASN A 229 12.58 1.57 -0.89
C ASN A 229 12.19 2.97 -1.38
N LEU A 230 11.02 3.07 -2.00
CA LEU A 230 10.52 4.33 -2.55
C LEU A 230 9.75 5.12 -1.49
N PRO A 231 9.91 6.46 -1.42
CA PRO A 231 9.02 7.28 -0.62
C PRO A 231 7.59 7.16 -1.18
N TYR A 232 6.60 7.20 -0.31
CA TYR A 232 5.23 6.82 -0.65
C TYR A 232 4.59 7.69 -1.75
N TRP A 233 4.99 8.96 -1.88
CA TRP A 233 4.58 9.82 -2.98
C TRP A 233 5.07 9.37 -4.36
N GLN A 234 6.24 8.71 -4.43
CA GLN A 234 6.74 8.13 -5.69
C GLN A 234 5.95 6.90 -6.09
N ILE A 235 5.55 6.07 -5.12
CA ILE A 235 4.63 4.96 -5.35
C ILE A 235 3.33 5.51 -5.95
N GLY A 236 2.77 6.57 -5.37
CA GLY A 236 1.60 7.25 -5.92
C GLY A 236 1.75 7.72 -7.36
N ASN A 237 2.87 8.36 -7.69
CA ASN A 237 3.16 8.80 -9.07
C ASN A 237 3.29 7.62 -10.05
N LYS A 238 3.95 6.53 -9.63
CA LYS A 238 4.13 5.34 -10.47
C LYS A 238 2.82 4.60 -10.67
N THR A 239 2.01 4.42 -9.63
CA THR A 239 0.66 3.85 -9.74
C THR A 239 -0.21 4.70 -10.67
N LYS A 240 -0.17 6.04 -10.54
CA LYS A 240 -0.87 6.94 -11.46
C LYS A 240 -0.46 6.71 -12.92
N ASN A 241 0.85 6.71 -13.20
CA ASN A 241 1.37 6.48 -14.54
C ASN A 241 0.94 5.12 -15.10
N LYS A 242 0.96 4.07 -14.27
CA LYS A 242 0.51 2.71 -14.61
C LYS A 242 -0.98 2.68 -14.99
N LEU A 243 -1.85 3.33 -14.21
CA LEU A 243 -3.29 3.41 -14.51
C LEU A 243 -3.58 4.24 -15.77
N ASP A 244 -2.86 5.34 -15.96
CA ASP A 244 -3.00 6.18 -17.15
C ASP A 244 -2.55 5.44 -18.42
N ALA A 245 -1.46 4.68 -18.34
CA ALA A 245 -0.98 3.81 -19.41
C ALA A 245 -1.96 2.66 -19.70
N LYS A 246 -2.52 2.02 -18.66
CA LYS A 246 -3.52 0.94 -18.81
C LYS A 246 -4.78 1.39 -19.55
N SER A 247 -5.15 2.67 -19.43
CA SER A 247 -6.31 3.26 -20.11
C SER A 247 -5.96 3.90 -21.47
N ALA A 248 -4.70 3.86 -21.90
CA ALA A 248 -4.25 4.41 -23.17
C ALA A 248 -4.15 3.33 -24.26
N ILE A 249 -4.21 3.77 -25.52
CA ILE A 249 -3.79 2.96 -26.67
C ILE A 249 -2.35 3.36 -26.98
N ILE A 250 -1.42 2.45 -26.72
CA ILE A 250 0.02 2.65 -26.94
C ILE A 250 0.43 1.84 -28.17
N GLN A 251 1.15 2.48 -29.09
CA GLN A 251 1.73 1.85 -30.27
C GLN A 251 3.24 1.91 -30.19
N ALA A 252 3.90 0.79 -30.50
CA ALA A 252 5.34 0.72 -30.59
C ALA A 252 5.78 -0.12 -31.79
N GLN A 253 6.77 0.35 -32.54
CA GLN A 253 7.39 -0.39 -33.63
C GLN A 253 8.90 -0.41 -33.42
N TRP A 254 9.48 -1.61 -33.31
CA TRP A 254 10.93 -1.78 -33.25
C TRP A 254 11.50 -2.10 -34.63
N ASP A 255 12.27 -1.18 -35.19
CA ASP A 255 13.13 -1.45 -36.33
C ASP A 255 14.44 -2.09 -35.82
N ARG A 256 14.60 -3.39 -36.12
CA ARG A 256 15.76 -4.18 -35.71
C ARG A 256 17.00 -3.90 -36.55
N THR A 257 16.85 -3.30 -37.73
CA THR A 257 17.97 -2.96 -38.62
C THR A 257 18.70 -1.73 -38.09
N THR A 258 17.94 -0.72 -37.67
CA THR A 258 18.49 0.51 -37.07
C THR A 258 18.60 0.43 -35.54
N ASN A 259 18.05 -0.63 -34.93
CA ASN A 259 17.96 -0.84 -33.50
C ASN A 259 17.25 0.32 -32.76
N GLN A 260 16.13 0.78 -33.34
CA GLN A 260 15.34 1.91 -32.85
C GLN A 260 13.89 1.51 -32.64
N VAL A 261 13.29 1.96 -31.55
CA VAL A 261 11.87 1.80 -31.27
C VAL A 261 11.16 3.14 -31.43
N THR A 262 10.12 3.17 -32.23
CA THR A 262 9.22 4.31 -32.38
C THR A 262 8.00 4.08 -31.49
N ILE A 263 7.69 5.02 -30.60
CA ILE A 263 6.60 4.89 -29.62
C ILE A 263 5.65 6.11 -29.74
N SER A 264 4.35 5.86 -29.72
CA SER A 264 3.28 6.86 -29.62
C SER A 264 2.11 6.35 -28.77
N ALA A 265 1.23 7.25 -28.36
CA ALA A 265 -0.01 6.92 -27.65
C ALA A 265 -1.16 7.83 -28.08
N ASN A 266 -2.39 7.42 -27.84
CA ASN A 266 -3.58 8.24 -28.16
C ASN A 266 -3.77 9.46 -27.23
N LYS A 267 -2.98 9.57 -26.17
CA LYS A 267 -2.95 10.70 -25.23
C LYS A 267 -1.55 10.85 -24.64
N THR A 268 -1.23 12.02 -24.10
CA THR A 268 0.03 12.24 -23.39
C THR A 268 0.05 11.43 -22.09
N LEU A 269 1.14 10.69 -21.87
CA LEU A 269 1.36 9.89 -20.65
C LEU A 269 2.87 9.73 -20.36
N TYR A 270 3.18 9.36 -19.13
CA TYR A 270 4.53 8.98 -18.72
C TYR A 270 4.63 7.47 -18.68
N LEU A 271 5.55 6.89 -19.46
CA LEU A 271 5.74 5.45 -19.57
C LEU A 271 7.09 5.06 -19.00
N GLU A 272 7.11 4.09 -18.09
CA GLU A 272 8.34 3.43 -17.67
C GLU A 272 8.68 2.34 -18.70
N VAL A 273 9.84 2.48 -19.34
CA VAL A 273 10.30 1.62 -20.43
C VAL A 273 11.65 1.02 -20.09
N THR A 274 11.71 -0.30 -20.18
CA THR A 274 12.93 -1.07 -20.00
C THR A 274 13.61 -1.36 -21.34
N GLY A 275 14.92 -1.15 -21.41
CA GLY A 275 15.75 -1.52 -22.55
C GLY A 275 15.88 -0.47 -23.65
N ILE A 276 15.54 0.79 -23.38
CA ILE A 276 15.90 1.94 -24.23
C ILE A 276 17.13 2.67 -23.67
N ALA A 277 17.84 3.39 -24.53
CA ALA A 277 18.98 4.21 -24.13
C ALA A 277 18.55 5.33 -23.15
N GLY A 278 19.45 5.64 -22.21
CA GLY A 278 19.17 6.56 -21.10
C GLY A 278 18.70 5.85 -19.84
N GLY A 279 18.34 6.63 -18.83
CA GLY A 279 17.79 6.12 -17.58
C GLY A 279 18.78 5.41 -16.66
N ASN A 280 18.24 4.91 -15.54
CA ASN A 280 19.01 4.25 -14.49
C ASN A 280 19.22 2.78 -14.82
N LEU A 281 20.31 2.20 -14.33
CA LEU A 281 20.57 0.77 -14.43
C LEU A 281 19.96 0.07 -13.21
N TYR A 282 19.15 -0.96 -13.46
CA TYR A 282 18.57 -1.80 -12.42
C TYR A 282 18.47 -3.23 -12.92
N GLY A 283 19.01 -4.19 -12.17
CA GLY A 283 19.02 -5.60 -12.57
C GLY A 283 19.69 -5.87 -13.92
N GLY A 284 20.72 -5.11 -14.27
CA GLY A 284 21.41 -5.22 -15.57
C GLY A 284 20.64 -4.65 -16.76
N GLN A 285 19.52 -3.94 -16.54
CA GLN A 285 18.72 -3.33 -17.60
C GLN A 285 18.56 -1.82 -17.38
N ARG A 286 18.56 -1.06 -18.47
CA ARG A 286 18.25 0.38 -18.45
C ARG A 286 16.75 0.56 -18.30
N ILE A 287 16.33 1.38 -17.35
CA ILE A 287 14.94 1.74 -17.11
C ILE A 287 14.82 3.27 -17.19
N SER A 288 13.96 3.73 -18.08
CA SER A 288 13.72 5.16 -18.33
C SER A 288 12.24 5.47 -18.23
N VAL A 289 11.91 6.60 -17.60
CA VAL A 289 10.57 7.20 -17.72
C VAL A 289 10.60 8.17 -18.89
N ILE A 290 9.75 7.94 -19.88
CA ILE A 290 9.63 8.78 -21.08
C ILE A 290 8.24 9.42 -21.18
N THR A 291 8.19 10.61 -21.76
CA THR A 291 6.92 11.21 -22.17
C THR A 291 6.53 10.67 -23.53
N VAL A 292 5.36 10.04 -23.62
CA VAL A 292 4.78 9.55 -24.88
C VAL A 292 3.59 10.43 -25.23
N THR A 293 3.47 10.82 -26.49
CA THR A 293 2.38 11.68 -26.99
C THR A 293 1.74 11.06 -28.24
N THR A 294 0.79 11.78 -28.84
CA THR A 294 0.21 11.42 -30.15
C THR A 294 1.22 11.51 -31.30
N THR A 295 2.32 12.23 -31.11
CA THR A 295 3.41 12.30 -32.08
C THR A 295 4.42 11.17 -31.83
N PRO A 296 4.66 10.29 -32.82
CA PRO A 296 5.66 9.23 -32.70
C PRO A 296 7.06 9.78 -32.38
N THR A 297 7.68 9.21 -31.35
CA THR A 297 9.04 9.55 -30.91
C THR A 297 9.94 8.33 -31.02
N VAL A 298 11.16 8.52 -31.52
CA VAL A 298 12.13 7.45 -31.77
C VAL A 298 13.13 7.36 -30.62
N TYR A 299 13.37 6.15 -30.13
CA TYR A 299 14.33 5.85 -29.07
C TYR A 299 15.31 4.77 -29.53
N THR A 300 16.58 4.94 -29.23
CA THR A 300 17.57 3.87 -29.43
C THR A 300 17.36 2.75 -28.41
N VAL A 301 17.36 1.49 -28.84
CA VAL A 301 17.28 0.34 -27.94
C VAL A 301 18.66 0.10 -27.30
N ASN A 302 18.71 0.05 -25.98
CA ASN A 302 19.88 -0.32 -25.21
C ASN A 302 19.47 -1.16 -23.99
N ARG A 303 19.62 -2.48 -24.12
CA ARG A 303 19.23 -3.43 -23.07
C ARG A 303 20.28 -3.61 -21.96
N ALA A 304 21.45 -2.97 -22.09
CA ALA A 304 22.58 -3.12 -21.18
C ALA A 304 23.05 -4.57 -20.91
N LEU A 305 22.77 -5.51 -21.82
CA LEU A 305 23.09 -6.94 -21.68
C LEU A 305 24.59 -7.27 -21.71
N ALA A 306 25.45 -6.29 -21.97
CA ALA A 306 26.90 -6.45 -22.10
C ALA A 306 27.68 -5.79 -20.93
N GLN A 307 26.99 -5.34 -19.89
CA GLN A 307 27.56 -4.77 -18.67
C GLN A 307 27.41 -5.73 -17.50
#